data_AF-A0A2S9CZU4-F1
#
_entry.id   AF-A0A2S9CZU4-F1
#
_cell.length_a   1.000
_cell.length_b   1.000
_cell.length_c   1.000
_cell.angle_alpha   90.00
_cell.angle_beta   90.00
_cell.angle_gamma   90.00
#
_symmetry.space_group_name_H-M   'P 1'
#
loop_
_entity.id
_entity.type
_entity.pdbx_description
1 polymer ?
#
loop_
_entity_poly.entity_id
_entity_poly.type
_entity_poly.pdbx_seq_one_letter_code
_entity_poly.pdbx_strand_id
1 'polypeptide(L)'
;MSTPLHTIFSWFETGDFPTETQFKDTFLSFYHKDDLIPMKGIEGFEEIFQLFASAEAFQEHLKDPKAHSEYLALLNAGNLTAAHVDSWKSKLGISNVATIDSTDQLGNAYTKIQVNSFVEALKDADKDLALKIENIRKILLSNDLSLDELQEIVNFIKKNRDDIEALKALPIGESSEDKVKLLLDYGWLGSPKNQQEFNKQIYDKVLLISQTTESAVVQITGSAVFPNTLETENVIIQARDSVTGKKINIDDYATNQTIEIKMLGDLANPINILILKVKP
;
A
#
# COMPACT_ATOMS: atom_id res chain seq x y z
N MET A 1 -87.24 -76.61 56.88
CA MET A 1 -86.70 -77.11 55.59
C MET A 1 -87.90 -77.29 54.68
N SER A 2 -87.83 -76.84 53.43
CA SER A 2 -88.93 -77.07 52.48
C SER A 2 -89.03 -78.55 52.14
N THR A 3 -90.25 -79.05 52.00
CA THR A 3 -90.50 -80.43 51.61
C THR A 3 -90.14 -80.59 50.13
N PRO A 4 -89.34 -81.59 49.73
CA PRO A 4 -89.02 -81.81 48.32
C PRO A 4 -90.28 -82.00 47.48
N LEU A 5 -90.31 -81.43 46.28
CA LEU A 5 -91.49 -81.44 45.42
C LEU A 5 -91.99 -82.86 45.09
N HIS A 6 -91.08 -83.82 44.92
CA HIS A 6 -91.44 -85.22 44.70
C HIS A 6 -92.16 -85.85 45.91
N THR A 7 -91.79 -85.45 47.13
CA THR A 7 -92.47 -85.88 48.36
C THR A 7 -93.86 -85.27 48.43
N ILE A 8 -94.01 -83.99 48.08
CA ILE A 8 -95.32 -83.34 48.02
C ILE A 8 -96.23 -84.05 47.01
N PHE A 9 -95.73 -84.35 45.81
CA PHE A 9 -96.52 -85.01 44.77
C PHE A 9 -97.04 -86.38 45.21
N SER A 10 -96.28 -87.14 46.01
CA SER A 10 -96.75 -88.44 46.54
C SER A 10 -98.00 -88.33 47.43
N TRP A 11 -98.28 -87.18 48.03
CA TRP A 11 -99.46 -86.98 48.89
C TRP A 11 -100.75 -86.72 48.12
N PHE A 12 -100.66 -86.52 46.80
CA PHE A 12 -101.78 -86.20 45.92
C PHE A 12 -101.92 -87.20 44.76
N GLU A 13 -101.42 -88.43 44.94
CA GLU A 13 -101.63 -89.52 43.98
C GLU A 13 -103.09 -90.01 43.99
N THR A 14 -103.48 -90.74 42.94
CA THR A 14 -104.87 -91.19 42.80
C THR A 14 -105.24 -92.18 43.90
N GLY A 15 -106.19 -91.78 44.75
CA GLY A 15 -106.67 -92.59 45.88
C GLY A 15 -106.08 -92.17 47.22
N ASP A 16 -105.08 -91.29 47.23
CA ASP A 16 -104.47 -90.73 48.44
C ASP A 16 -105.09 -89.39 48.81
N PHE A 17 -105.13 -89.12 50.11
CA PHE A 17 -105.59 -87.84 50.67
C PHE A 17 -104.54 -87.32 51.66
N PRO A 18 -104.05 -86.08 51.50
CA PRO A 18 -103.06 -85.53 52.42
C PRO A 18 -103.69 -85.31 53.80
N THR A 19 -102.90 -85.54 54.85
CA THR A 19 -103.21 -85.05 56.20
C THR A 19 -103.18 -83.52 56.24
N GLU A 20 -103.79 -82.91 57.27
CA GLU A 20 -103.75 -81.45 57.47
C GLU A 20 -102.31 -80.91 57.46
N THR A 21 -101.38 -81.62 58.10
CA THR A 21 -99.96 -81.25 58.12
C THR A 21 -99.34 -81.32 56.72
N GLN A 22 -99.56 -82.40 55.98
CA GLN A 22 -99.05 -82.55 54.61
C GLN A 22 -99.62 -81.48 53.66
N PHE A 23 -100.90 -81.16 53.82
CA PHE A 23 -101.54 -80.09 53.06
C PHE A 23 -100.91 -78.72 53.39
N LYS A 24 -100.68 -78.41 54.67
CA LYS A 24 -99.99 -77.18 55.09
C LYS A 24 -98.55 -77.11 54.58
N ASP A 25 -97.81 -78.21 54.67
CA ASP A 25 -96.40 -78.30 54.26
C ASP A 25 -96.23 -78.12 52.74
N THR A 26 -97.27 -78.44 51.95
CA THR A 26 -97.32 -78.18 50.51
C THR A 26 -97.14 -76.69 50.25
N PHE A 27 -97.96 -75.83 50.88
CA PHE A 27 -97.90 -74.39 50.66
C PHE A 27 -96.67 -73.74 51.29
N LEU A 28 -96.20 -74.26 52.43
CA LEU A 28 -94.96 -73.78 53.07
C LEU A 28 -93.69 -74.07 52.25
N SER A 29 -93.77 -74.97 51.26
CA SER A 29 -92.63 -75.30 50.40
C SER A 29 -92.47 -74.36 49.20
N PHE A 30 -93.46 -73.49 48.93
CA PHE A 30 -93.41 -72.46 47.90
C PHE A 30 -93.24 -71.06 48.51
N TYR A 31 -92.54 -70.16 47.81
CA TYR A 31 -92.49 -68.75 48.20
C TYR A 31 -93.77 -68.03 47.75
N HIS A 32 -94.37 -67.22 48.63
CA HIS A 32 -95.48 -66.35 48.22
C HIS A 32 -94.97 -65.15 47.41
N LYS A 33 -95.82 -64.58 46.56
CA LYS A 33 -95.45 -63.42 45.72
C LYS A 33 -95.09 -62.18 46.54
N ASP A 34 -95.64 -62.08 47.74
CA ASP A 34 -95.39 -60.98 48.67
C ASP A 34 -94.18 -61.25 49.58
N ASP A 35 -93.58 -62.45 49.52
CA ASP A 35 -92.39 -62.80 50.29
C ASP A 35 -91.11 -62.41 49.54
N LEU A 36 -90.11 -61.96 50.30
CA LEU A 36 -88.78 -61.72 49.76
C LEU A 36 -88.07 -63.05 49.47
N ILE A 37 -87.54 -63.20 48.25
CA ILE A 37 -86.69 -64.33 47.89
C ILE A 37 -85.30 -64.11 48.50
N PRO A 38 -84.79 -65.01 49.37
CA PRO A 38 -83.46 -64.88 49.93
C PRO A 38 -82.38 -65.06 48.86
N MET A 39 -81.40 -64.15 48.81
CA MET A 39 -80.28 -64.22 47.85
C MET A 39 -79.53 -65.56 47.88
N LYS A 40 -79.40 -66.18 49.06
CA LYS A 40 -78.76 -67.50 49.25
C LYS A 40 -79.48 -68.63 48.48
N GLY A 41 -80.75 -68.45 48.14
CA GLY A 41 -81.55 -69.42 47.38
C GLY A 41 -81.49 -69.24 45.86
N ILE A 42 -80.77 -68.23 45.37
CA ILE A 42 -80.65 -67.93 43.94
C ILE A 42 -79.35 -68.53 43.42
N GLU A 43 -79.46 -69.59 42.62
CA GLU A 43 -78.31 -70.21 41.95
C GLU A 43 -77.57 -69.19 41.06
N GLY A 44 -76.24 -69.18 41.14
CA GLY A 44 -75.38 -68.28 40.36
C GLY A 44 -75.35 -66.80 40.80
N PHE A 45 -76.15 -66.40 41.81
CA PHE A 45 -76.17 -65.01 42.27
C PHE A 45 -74.81 -64.56 42.83
N GLU A 46 -74.17 -65.40 43.64
CA GLU A 46 -72.88 -65.09 44.25
C GLU A 46 -71.76 -64.94 43.20
N GLU A 47 -71.76 -65.79 42.17
CA GLU A 47 -70.79 -65.75 41.08
C GLU A 47 -70.91 -64.46 40.25
N ILE A 48 -72.14 -64.07 39.91
CA ILE A 48 -72.41 -62.82 39.18
C ILE A 48 -72.05 -61.61 40.04
N PHE A 49 -72.37 -61.65 41.33
CA PHE A 49 -72.08 -60.55 42.25
C PHE A 49 -70.57 -60.28 42.37
N GLN A 50 -69.74 -61.32 42.31
CA GLN A 50 -68.29 -61.21 42.33
C GLN A 50 -67.68 -60.54 41.07
N LEU A 51 -68.44 -60.39 39.97
CA LEU A 51 -67.99 -59.69 38.77
C LEU A 51 -68.07 -58.16 38.88
N PHE A 52 -68.79 -57.65 39.89
CA PHE A 52 -68.96 -56.21 40.08
C PHE A 52 -68.02 -55.69 41.16
N ALA A 53 -67.46 -54.50 40.93
CA ALA A 53 -66.79 -53.77 41.99
C ALA A 53 -67.82 -53.32 43.05
N SER A 54 -67.42 -53.33 44.32
CA SER A 54 -68.26 -52.73 45.37
C SER A 54 -68.38 -51.22 45.16
N ALA A 55 -69.42 -50.62 45.75
CA ALA A 55 -69.60 -49.18 45.71
C ALA A 55 -68.40 -48.44 46.32
N GLU A 56 -67.84 -49.00 47.39
CA GLU A 56 -66.65 -48.47 48.06
C GLU A 56 -65.43 -48.53 47.14
N ALA A 57 -65.14 -49.67 46.50
CA ALA A 57 -64.02 -49.83 45.58
C ALA A 57 -64.12 -48.87 44.39
N PHE A 58 -65.32 -48.67 43.85
CA PHE A 58 -65.56 -47.70 42.79
C PHE A 58 -65.31 -46.25 43.26
N GLN A 59 -65.79 -45.88 44.46
CA GLN A 59 -65.57 -44.55 45.02
C GLN A 59 -64.10 -44.28 45.34
N GLU A 60 -63.36 -45.29 45.80
CA GLU A 60 -61.92 -45.20 46.00
C GLU A 60 -61.18 -44.98 44.67
N HIS A 61 -61.53 -45.75 43.63
CA HIS A 61 -60.96 -45.59 42.29
C HIS A 61 -61.17 -44.18 41.72
N LEU A 62 -62.36 -43.59 41.87
CA LEU A 62 -62.63 -42.22 41.40
C LEU A 62 -61.78 -41.14 42.08
N LYS A 63 -61.34 -41.39 43.31
CA LYS A 63 -60.55 -40.45 44.11
C LYS A 63 -59.05 -40.70 44.01
N ASP A 64 -58.63 -41.85 43.48
CA ASP A 64 -57.22 -42.18 43.32
C ASP A 64 -56.63 -41.44 42.10
N PRO A 65 -55.76 -40.44 42.31
CA PRO A 65 -55.12 -39.72 41.22
C PRO A 65 -54.18 -40.61 40.37
N LYS A 66 -53.85 -41.82 40.85
CA LYS A 66 -52.94 -42.77 40.19
C LYS A 66 -53.65 -43.96 39.57
N ALA A 67 -54.99 -44.03 39.63
CA ALA A 67 -55.78 -45.16 39.14
C ALA A 67 -55.43 -45.60 37.71
N HIS A 68 -55.01 -44.66 36.85
CA HIS A 68 -54.62 -44.91 35.46
C HIS A 68 -53.18 -44.50 35.15
N SER A 69 -52.32 -44.35 36.15
CA SER A 69 -50.95 -43.82 35.98
C SER A 69 -50.02 -44.69 35.14
N GLU A 70 -50.37 -45.95 34.89
CA GLU A 70 -49.62 -46.82 33.97
C GLU A 70 -49.89 -46.51 32.48
N TYR A 71 -51.06 -45.94 32.16
CA TYR A 71 -51.51 -45.71 30.79
C TYR A 71 -51.68 -44.23 30.44
N LEU A 72 -51.98 -43.39 31.44
CA LEU A 72 -52.24 -41.97 31.26
C LEU A 72 -51.20 -41.11 31.98
N ALA A 73 -50.96 -39.93 31.44
CA ALA A 73 -50.17 -38.90 32.08
C ALA A 73 -50.83 -38.43 33.38
N LEU A 74 -50.07 -38.36 34.47
CA LEU A 74 -50.50 -37.60 35.64
C LEU A 74 -50.53 -36.10 35.29
N LEU A 75 -51.38 -35.34 35.97
CA LEU A 75 -51.50 -33.88 35.77
C LEU A 75 -50.17 -33.15 36.00
N ASN A 76 -49.36 -33.64 36.94
CA ASN A 76 -48.02 -33.11 37.22
C ASN A 76 -46.91 -33.77 36.40
N ALA A 77 -47.25 -34.65 35.45
CA ALA A 77 -46.32 -35.41 34.62
C ALA A 77 -45.30 -36.28 35.38
N GLY A 78 -45.49 -36.52 36.67
CA GLY A 78 -44.50 -37.21 37.52
C GLY A 78 -44.28 -38.70 37.16
N ASN A 79 -45.17 -39.29 36.38
CA ASN A 79 -45.05 -40.66 35.88
C ASN A 79 -44.39 -40.76 34.49
N LEU A 80 -43.93 -39.65 33.91
CA LEU A 80 -43.30 -39.65 32.59
C LEU A 80 -41.79 -39.89 32.69
N THR A 81 -41.28 -40.72 31.79
CA THR A 81 -39.85 -40.92 31.57
C THR A 81 -39.34 -39.98 30.48
N ALA A 82 -38.02 -39.84 30.35
CA ALA A 82 -37.42 -39.07 29.26
C ALA A 82 -37.91 -39.56 27.87
N ALA A 83 -38.06 -40.87 27.69
CA ALA A 83 -38.57 -41.44 26.44
C ALA A 83 -40.02 -41.03 26.13
N HIS A 84 -40.88 -40.93 27.15
CA HIS A 84 -42.25 -40.41 26.98
C HIS A 84 -42.23 -38.95 26.53
N VAL A 85 -41.40 -38.12 27.18
CA VAL A 85 -41.25 -36.70 26.86
C VAL A 85 -40.76 -36.52 25.41
N ASP A 86 -39.76 -37.27 24.98
CA ASP A 86 -39.21 -37.14 23.62
C ASP A 86 -40.21 -37.61 22.55
N SER A 87 -40.93 -38.70 22.80
CA SER A 87 -42.00 -39.18 21.92
C SER A 87 -43.12 -38.14 21.77
N TRP A 88 -43.54 -37.52 22.86
CA TRP A 88 -44.54 -36.45 22.80
C TRP A 88 -44.02 -35.19 22.12
N LYS A 89 -42.78 -34.76 22.39
CA LYS A 89 -42.17 -33.63 21.67
C LYS A 89 -42.23 -33.87 20.16
N SER A 90 -41.88 -35.07 19.72
CA SER A 90 -41.95 -35.47 18.31
C SER A 90 -43.39 -35.43 17.76
N LYS A 91 -44.34 -36.09 18.43
CA LYS A 91 -45.74 -36.15 17.97
C LYS A 91 -46.46 -34.80 17.97
N LEU A 92 -46.13 -33.93 18.92
CA LEU A 92 -46.70 -32.59 19.04
C LEU A 92 -46.00 -31.57 18.13
N GLY A 93 -44.94 -31.98 17.41
CA GLY A 93 -44.15 -31.06 16.58
C GLY A 93 -43.42 -29.99 17.39
N ILE A 94 -43.11 -30.26 18.65
CA ILE A 94 -42.35 -29.34 19.51
C ILE A 94 -40.88 -29.44 19.12
N SER A 95 -40.42 -28.48 18.32
CA SER A 95 -39.00 -28.24 18.09
C SER A 95 -38.45 -27.24 19.12
N ASN A 96 -37.16 -27.35 19.46
CA ASN A 96 -36.46 -26.32 20.22
C ASN A 96 -36.38 -25.04 19.38
N VAL A 97 -37.30 -24.10 19.58
CA VAL A 97 -37.29 -22.77 18.92
C VAL A 97 -36.85 -21.73 19.94
N ALA A 98 -35.86 -20.90 19.59
CA ALA A 98 -35.31 -19.86 20.43
C ALA A 98 -34.79 -20.35 21.80
N THR A 99 -34.22 -21.56 21.85
CA THR A 99 -33.54 -22.03 23.05
C THR A 99 -32.19 -21.33 23.15
N ILE A 100 -31.93 -20.73 24.31
CA ILE A 100 -30.61 -20.25 24.70
C ILE A 100 -29.83 -21.46 25.20
N ASP A 101 -28.52 -21.51 24.93
CA ASP A 101 -27.62 -22.56 25.41
C ASP A 101 -27.92 -22.94 26.88
N SER A 102 -28.22 -24.22 27.10
CA SER A 102 -28.19 -24.83 28.43
C SER A 102 -26.86 -25.56 28.58
N THR A 103 -26.49 -25.96 29.80
CA THR A 103 -25.20 -26.61 30.08
C THR A 103 -24.89 -27.82 29.20
N ASP A 104 -25.92 -28.52 28.72
CA ASP A 104 -25.80 -29.80 28.02
C ASP A 104 -26.37 -29.79 26.59
N GLN A 105 -26.92 -28.66 26.12
CA GLN A 105 -27.45 -28.51 24.77
C GLN A 105 -27.20 -27.11 24.21
N LEU A 106 -26.57 -27.08 23.04
CA LEU A 106 -26.45 -25.87 22.22
C LEU A 106 -27.85 -25.44 21.76
N GLY A 107 -28.19 -24.21 22.12
CA GLY A 107 -29.38 -23.50 21.67
C GLY A 107 -29.27 -23.09 20.21
N ASN A 108 -30.41 -22.75 19.62
CA ASN A 108 -30.46 -22.20 18.26
C ASN A 108 -30.53 -20.67 18.23
N ALA A 109 -30.48 -20.01 19.39
CA ALA A 109 -30.43 -18.56 19.52
C ALA A 109 -29.15 -18.12 20.25
N TYR A 110 -28.55 -17.04 19.75
CA TYR A 110 -27.42 -16.40 20.42
C TYR A 110 -27.86 -15.76 21.75
N THR A 111 -27.02 -15.93 22.79
CA THR A 111 -27.12 -15.22 24.06
C THR A 111 -26.94 -13.71 23.85
N LYS A 112 -27.47 -12.90 24.78
CA LYS A 112 -27.19 -11.44 24.79
C LYS A 112 -25.69 -11.14 24.83
N ILE A 113 -24.90 -11.99 25.50
CA ILE A 113 -23.45 -11.83 25.59
C ILE A 113 -22.82 -12.01 24.20
N GLN A 114 -23.15 -13.09 23.49
CA GLN A 114 -22.66 -13.34 22.13
C GLN A 114 -23.07 -12.21 21.17
N VAL A 115 -24.33 -11.77 21.22
CA VAL A 115 -24.82 -10.65 20.40
C VAL A 115 -24.03 -9.37 20.71
N ASN A 116 -23.82 -9.05 21.99
CA ASN A 116 -23.02 -7.90 22.38
C ASN A 116 -21.58 -8.01 21.87
N SER A 117 -20.95 -9.18 21.98
CA SER A 117 -19.60 -9.39 21.44
C SER A 117 -19.52 -9.16 19.93
N PHE A 118 -20.51 -9.61 19.15
CA PHE A 118 -20.57 -9.31 17.72
C PHE A 118 -20.75 -7.82 17.44
N VAL A 119 -21.62 -7.14 18.20
CA VAL A 119 -21.85 -5.70 18.07
C VAL A 119 -20.60 -4.90 18.40
N GLU A 120 -19.88 -5.26 19.46
CA GLU A 120 -18.61 -4.59 19.81
C GLU A 120 -17.54 -4.82 18.74
N ALA A 121 -17.41 -6.04 18.20
CA ALA A 121 -16.49 -6.30 17.09
C ALA A 121 -16.80 -5.46 15.84
N LEU A 122 -18.09 -5.26 15.54
CA LEU A 122 -18.52 -4.39 14.45
C LEU A 122 -18.21 -2.91 14.71
N LYS A 123 -18.40 -2.44 15.95
CA LYS A 123 -18.05 -1.06 16.34
C LYS A 123 -16.55 -0.81 16.21
N ASP A 124 -15.72 -1.76 16.63
CA ASP A 124 -14.27 -1.66 16.51
C ASP A 124 -13.83 -1.59 15.04
N ALA A 125 -14.42 -2.42 14.17
CA ALA A 125 -14.15 -2.39 12.74
C ALA A 125 -14.57 -1.06 12.08
N ASP A 126 -15.73 -0.51 12.47
CA ASP A 126 -16.21 0.80 11.97
C ASP A 126 -15.27 1.94 12.39
N LYS A 127 -14.79 1.92 13.63
CA LYS A 127 -13.80 2.89 14.13
C LYS A 127 -12.48 2.82 13.35
N ASP A 128 -11.98 1.63 13.08
CA ASP A 128 -10.77 1.43 12.27
C ASP A 128 -10.96 1.93 10.83
N LEU A 129 -12.12 1.64 10.22
CA LEU A 129 -12.46 2.14 8.89
C LEU A 129 -12.50 3.66 8.84
N ALA A 130 -13.12 4.30 9.84
CA ALA A 130 -13.18 5.77 9.95
C ALA A 130 -11.78 6.40 10.01
N LEU A 131 -10.86 5.82 10.79
CA LEU A 131 -9.47 6.28 10.87
C LEU A 131 -8.73 6.13 9.54
N LYS A 132 -8.92 5.00 8.84
CA LYS A 132 -8.32 4.78 7.52
C LYS A 132 -8.82 5.79 6.49
N ILE A 133 -10.13 6.08 6.50
CA ILE A 133 -10.73 7.11 5.62
C ILE A 133 -10.14 8.49 5.93
N GLU A 134 -9.98 8.84 7.21
CA GLU A 134 -9.37 10.11 7.60
C GLU A 134 -7.92 10.22 7.13
N ASN A 135 -7.13 9.15 7.26
CA ASN A 135 -5.75 9.10 6.77
C ASN A 135 -5.70 9.26 5.24
N ILE A 136 -6.57 8.58 4.50
CA ILE A 136 -6.67 8.74 3.04
C ILE A 136 -7.01 10.18 2.68
N ARG A 137 -7.97 10.81 3.38
CA ARG A 137 -8.31 12.22 3.16
C ARG A 137 -7.12 13.15 3.39
N LYS A 138 -6.32 12.91 4.43
CA LYS A 138 -5.09 13.68 4.70
C LYS A 138 -4.05 13.54 3.58
N ILE A 139 -3.91 12.34 3.01
CA ILE A 139 -2.98 12.07 1.90
C ILE A 139 -3.49 12.71 0.59
N LEU A 140 -4.80 12.66 0.35
CA LEU A 140 -5.43 13.19 -0.87
C LEU A 140 -5.69 14.69 -0.83
N LEU A 141 -5.57 15.32 0.33
CA LEU A 141 -5.58 16.78 0.45
C LEU A 141 -4.32 17.32 -0.25
N SER A 142 -4.47 17.66 -1.53
CA SER A 142 -3.46 18.43 -2.26
C SER A 142 -3.44 19.86 -1.75
N ASN A 143 -2.24 20.36 -1.48
CA ASN A 143 -2.04 21.77 -1.12
C ASN A 143 -2.19 22.69 -2.34
N ASP A 144 -1.98 22.14 -3.54
CA ASP A 144 -2.08 22.83 -4.82
C ASP A 144 -3.32 22.32 -5.58
N LEU A 145 -4.48 22.86 -5.23
CA LEU A 145 -5.75 22.55 -5.91
C LEU A 145 -5.86 23.29 -7.25
N SER A 146 -5.18 24.43 -7.39
CA SER A 146 -5.13 25.25 -8.61
C SER A 146 -4.20 24.68 -9.67
N LEU A 147 -3.34 23.72 -9.31
CA LEU A 147 -2.21 23.25 -10.10
C LEU A 147 -1.25 24.40 -10.47
N ASP A 148 -1.17 25.43 -9.64
CA ASP A 148 -0.35 26.61 -9.91
C ASP A 148 1.15 26.33 -9.76
N GLU A 149 1.57 25.47 -8.83
CA GLU A 149 2.96 25.03 -8.70
C GLU A 149 3.41 24.25 -9.95
N LEU A 150 2.53 23.40 -10.50
CA LEU A 150 2.81 22.70 -11.76
C LEU A 150 2.88 23.68 -12.94
N GLN A 151 2.05 24.73 -12.90
CA GLN A 151 2.06 25.81 -13.89
C GLN A 151 3.34 26.65 -13.82
N GLU A 152 3.92 26.87 -12.63
CA GLU A 152 5.23 27.51 -12.46
C GLU A 152 6.34 26.74 -13.18
N ILE A 153 6.37 25.41 -13.03
CA ILE A 153 7.34 24.54 -13.73
C ILE A 153 7.17 24.66 -15.25
N VAL A 154 5.93 24.60 -15.75
CA VAL A 154 5.65 24.76 -17.19
C VAL A 154 6.12 26.13 -17.69
N ASN A 155 5.90 27.19 -16.91
CA ASN A 155 6.35 28.53 -17.25
C ASN A 155 7.89 28.60 -17.31
N PHE A 156 8.58 27.96 -16.37
CA PHE A 156 10.04 27.90 -16.35
C PHE A 156 10.61 27.15 -17.56
N ILE A 157 9.99 26.03 -17.95
CA ILE A 157 10.38 25.26 -19.16
C ILE A 157 10.22 26.10 -20.42
N LYS A 158 9.10 26.82 -20.55
CA LYS A 158 8.86 27.71 -21.70
C LYS A 158 9.92 28.80 -21.78
N LYS A 159 10.21 29.47 -20.67
CA LYS A 159 11.27 30.49 -20.59
C LYS A 159 12.64 29.92 -20.96
N ASN A 160 13.01 28.77 -20.39
CA ASN A 160 14.29 28.12 -20.71
C ASN A 160 14.39 27.78 -22.21
N ARG A 161 13.29 27.35 -22.83
CA ARG A 161 13.26 27.10 -24.27
C ARG A 161 13.52 28.38 -25.06
N ASP A 162 12.84 29.47 -24.70
CA ASP A 162 13.01 30.76 -25.36
C ASP A 162 14.46 31.28 -25.21
N ASP A 163 15.03 31.17 -24.00
CA ASP A 163 16.42 31.55 -23.71
C ASP A 163 17.42 30.70 -24.53
N ILE A 164 17.19 29.39 -24.68
CA ILE A 164 18.02 28.51 -25.51
C ILE A 164 17.93 28.88 -26.99
N GLU A 165 16.74 29.17 -27.50
CA GLU A 165 16.57 29.60 -28.89
C GLU A 165 17.23 30.95 -29.15
N ALA A 166 17.17 31.88 -28.19
CA ALA A 166 17.91 33.14 -28.25
C ALA A 166 19.43 32.90 -28.29
N LEU A 167 19.96 31.97 -27.49
CA LEU A 167 21.37 31.59 -27.52
C LEU A 167 21.79 30.93 -28.84
N LYS A 168 20.92 30.13 -29.47
CA LYS A 168 21.19 29.52 -30.79
C LYS A 168 21.12 30.52 -31.93
N ALA A 169 20.26 31.53 -31.81
CA ALA A 169 20.11 32.59 -32.82
C ALA A 169 21.31 33.57 -32.82
N LEU A 170 22.16 33.54 -31.79
CA LEU A 170 23.44 34.24 -31.83
C LEU A 170 24.34 33.59 -32.90
N PRO A 171 24.80 34.34 -33.92
CA PRO A 171 25.69 33.79 -34.93
C PRO A 171 27.00 33.34 -34.26
N ILE A 172 27.36 32.06 -34.42
CA ILE A 172 28.55 31.40 -33.83
C ILE A 172 29.90 32.08 -34.24
N GLY A 173 29.87 33.08 -35.14
CA GLY A 173 31.04 33.87 -35.54
C GLY A 173 31.02 35.35 -35.12
N GLU A 174 30.02 35.81 -34.36
CA GLU A 174 29.84 37.24 -34.04
C GLU A 174 30.24 37.61 -32.60
N SER A 175 31.10 36.82 -31.94
CA SER A 175 31.91 37.35 -30.85
C SER A 175 32.98 38.29 -31.43
N SER A 176 32.54 39.38 -32.07
CA SER A 176 33.42 40.42 -32.57
C SER A 176 34.11 41.05 -31.37
N GLU A 177 35.42 40.89 -31.28
CA GLU A 177 36.27 41.55 -30.29
C GLU A 177 36.13 43.09 -30.33
N ASP A 178 35.51 43.62 -31.39
CA ASP A 178 35.08 45.01 -31.52
C ASP A 178 34.22 45.55 -30.37
N LYS A 179 33.50 44.67 -29.66
CA LYS A 179 32.63 45.04 -28.52
C LYS A 179 33.36 44.94 -27.17
N VAL A 180 34.58 44.40 -27.14
CA VAL A 180 35.38 44.25 -25.92
C VAL A 180 36.14 45.56 -25.67
N LYS A 181 35.74 46.28 -24.61
CA LYS A 181 36.39 47.53 -24.20
C LYS A 181 37.72 47.25 -23.51
N LEU A 182 38.73 48.02 -23.88
CA LEU A 182 40.02 48.02 -23.21
C LEU A 182 39.92 48.80 -21.89
N LEU A 183 40.51 48.26 -20.83
CA LEU A 183 40.46 48.85 -19.49
C LEU A 183 41.47 49.98 -19.31
N LEU A 184 42.55 49.98 -20.10
CA LEU A 184 43.69 50.88 -19.99
C LEU A 184 43.82 51.75 -21.25
N ASP A 185 44.48 52.89 -21.10
CA ASP A 185 44.89 53.72 -22.23
C ASP A 185 46.19 53.17 -22.81
N TYR A 186 46.11 52.68 -24.05
CA TYR A 186 47.26 52.23 -24.83
C TYR A 186 47.72 53.34 -25.78
N GLY A 187 47.93 54.56 -25.25
CA GLY A 187 48.35 55.72 -26.03
C GLY A 187 49.64 55.50 -26.83
N TRP A 188 50.58 54.70 -26.28
CA TRP A 188 51.80 54.28 -26.98
C TRP A 188 51.56 53.42 -28.23
N LEU A 189 50.35 52.85 -28.37
CA LEU A 189 49.92 52.02 -29.48
C LEU A 189 48.98 52.77 -30.44
N GLY A 190 48.67 54.06 -30.19
CA GLY A 190 47.72 54.82 -31.01
C GLY A 190 46.28 54.78 -30.51
N SER A 191 46.09 54.47 -29.22
CA SER A 191 44.79 54.48 -28.52
C SER A 191 43.71 53.63 -29.21
N PRO A 192 43.92 52.30 -29.32
CA PRO A 192 42.91 51.37 -29.82
C PRO A 192 41.62 51.44 -29.00
N LYS A 193 40.47 51.37 -29.67
CA LYS A 193 39.15 51.54 -29.03
C LYS A 193 38.56 50.22 -28.52
N ASN A 194 39.03 49.10 -29.05
CA ASN A 194 38.54 47.76 -28.71
C ASN A 194 39.67 46.73 -28.85
N GLN A 195 39.40 45.50 -28.40
CA GLN A 195 40.37 44.41 -28.40
C GLN A 195 40.86 44.06 -29.81
N GLN A 196 39.99 44.15 -30.81
CA GLN A 196 40.33 43.87 -32.22
C GLN A 196 41.36 44.86 -32.76
N GLU A 197 41.15 46.16 -32.53
CA GLU A 197 42.06 47.22 -32.96
C GLU A 197 43.41 47.12 -32.25
N PHE A 198 43.41 46.80 -30.95
CA PHE A 198 44.63 46.52 -30.19
C PHE A 198 45.45 45.38 -30.80
N ASN A 199 44.81 44.24 -31.06
CA ASN A 199 45.46 43.06 -31.62
C ASN A 199 46.11 43.36 -32.98
N LYS A 200 45.40 44.10 -33.84
CA LYS A 200 45.91 44.53 -35.14
C LYS A 200 47.14 45.45 -35.00
N GLN A 201 47.08 46.46 -34.14
CA GLN A 201 48.17 47.42 -33.99
C GLN A 201 49.44 46.78 -33.38
N ILE A 202 49.29 45.84 -32.45
CA ILE A 202 50.42 45.04 -31.94
C ILE A 202 51.07 44.24 -33.07
N TYR A 203 50.26 43.56 -33.87
CA TYR A 203 50.76 42.78 -35.01
C TYR A 203 51.59 43.66 -35.96
N ASP A 204 51.07 44.82 -36.34
CA ASP A 204 51.75 45.75 -37.25
C ASP A 204 53.10 46.23 -36.68
N LYS A 205 53.17 46.54 -35.37
CA LYS A 205 54.43 46.92 -34.71
C LYS A 205 55.45 45.80 -34.67
N VAL A 206 55.02 44.59 -34.34
CA VAL A 206 55.92 43.41 -34.32
C VAL A 206 56.47 43.15 -35.72
N LEU A 207 55.62 43.25 -36.74
CA LEU A 207 56.02 43.09 -38.13
C LEU A 207 57.09 44.13 -38.53
N LEU A 208 56.90 45.40 -38.18
CA LEU A 208 57.87 46.46 -38.47
C LEU A 208 59.24 46.20 -37.82
N ILE A 209 59.25 45.78 -36.55
CA ILE A 209 60.49 45.45 -35.84
C ILE A 209 61.19 44.26 -36.51
N SER A 210 60.43 43.22 -36.90
CA SER A 210 61.00 42.02 -37.53
C SER A 210 61.66 42.28 -38.90
N GLN A 211 61.28 43.36 -39.58
CA GLN A 211 61.77 43.72 -40.92
C GLN A 211 62.91 44.75 -40.89
N THR A 212 63.34 45.23 -39.72
CA THR A 212 64.39 46.25 -39.62
C THR A 212 65.79 45.61 -39.71
N THR A 213 66.62 46.02 -40.68
CA THR A 213 67.99 45.50 -40.87
C THR A 213 68.93 45.97 -39.75
N GLU A 214 69.52 45.02 -39.01
CA GLU A 214 70.40 45.30 -37.85
C GLU A 214 71.90 45.12 -38.13
N SER A 215 72.27 44.55 -39.27
CA SER A 215 73.67 44.37 -39.66
C SER A 215 73.86 44.40 -41.17
N ALA A 216 75.07 44.76 -41.59
CA ALA A 216 75.50 44.73 -42.98
C ALA A 216 76.94 44.22 -43.06
N VAL A 217 77.29 43.56 -44.16
CA VAL A 217 78.66 43.12 -44.44
C VAL A 217 79.08 43.67 -45.80
N VAL A 218 80.23 44.34 -45.83
CA VAL A 218 80.82 44.88 -47.06
C VAL A 218 82.24 44.35 -47.19
N GLN A 219 82.60 43.84 -48.36
CA GLN A 219 83.96 43.36 -48.62
C GLN A 219 84.78 44.43 -49.34
N ILE A 220 85.98 44.72 -48.84
CA ILE A 220 86.89 45.74 -49.39
C ILE A 220 88.28 45.16 -49.62
N THR A 221 89.06 45.73 -50.54
CA THR A 221 90.44 45.29 -50.87
C THR A 221 91.51 46.31 -50.46
N GLY A 222 91.11 47.42 -49.84
CA GLY A 222 91.96 48.54 -49.44
C GLY A 222 91.12 49.62 -48.74
N SER A 223 91.73 50.78 -48.46
CA SER A 223 90.98 51.93 -47.91
C SER A 223 89.84 52.32 -48.85
N ALA A 224 88.62 52.46 -48.32
CA ALA A 224 87.42 52.64 -49.13
C ALA A 224 86.37 53.48 -48.41
N VAL A 225 85.52 54.12 -49.19
CA VAL A 225 84.29 54.79 -48.73
C VAL A 225 83.10 54.13 -49.42
N PHE A 226 82.10 53.72 -48.65
CA PHE A 226 80.90 53.08 -49.20
C PHE A 226 79.62 53.52 -48.45
N PRO A 227 78.43 53.33 -49.05
CA PRO A 227 77.16 53.74 -48.43
C PRO A 227 76.87 52.99 -47.13
N ASN A 228 76.37 53.71 -46.12
CA ASN A 228 75.89 53.12 -44.87
C ASN A 228 74.42 52.71 -45.01
N THR A 229 74.17 51.43 -45.27
CA THR A 229 72.82 50.87 -45.44
C THR A 229 72.02 50.77 -44.13
N LEU A 230 72.63 51.05 -42.97
CA LEU A 230 71.97 51.00 -41.65
C LEU A 230 71.40 52.36 -41.22
N GLU A 231 71.69 53.41 -42.03
CA GLU A 231 71.20 54.79 -41.89
C GLU A 231 71.40 55.40 -40.49
N THR A 232 72.48 55.01 -39.80
CA THR A 232 72.84 55.52 -38.47
C THR A 232 74.34 55.61 -38.28
N GLU A 233 74.80 56.62 -37.55
CA GLU A 233 76.21 56.76 -37.14
C GLU A 233 76.59 55.84 -35.98
N ASN A 234 75.60 55.34 -35.23
CA ASN A 234 75.80 54.42 -34.10
C ASN A 234 76.00 52.99 -34.60
N VAL A 235 77.17 52.74 -35.17
CA VAL A 235 77.55 51.42 -35.67
C VAL A 235 78.83 50.93 -35.00
N ILE A 236 78.94 49.61 -34.84
CA ILE A 236 80.19 48.94 -34.51
C ILE A 236 80.74 48.35 -35.79
N ILE A 237 81.95 48.76 -36.15
CA ILE A 237 82.64 48.28 -37.34
C ILE A 237 83.71 47.28 -36.92
N GLN A 238 83.69 46.10 -37.54
CA GLN A 238 84.72 45.08 -37.36
C GLN A 238 85.31 44.68 -38.71
N ALA A 239 86.59 44.97 -38.89
CA ALA A 239 87.35 44.47 -40.02
C ALA A 239 87.94 43.10 -39.70
N ARG A 240 87.69 42.12 -40.57
CA ARG A 240 88.29 40.78 -40.52
C ARG A 240 88.85 40.39 -41.87
N ASP A 241 90.04 39.79 -41.86
CA ASP A 241 90.60 39.17 -43.05
C ASP A 241 89.60 38.13 -43.61
N SER A 242 89.28 38.22 -44.90
CA SER A 242 88.23 37.40 -45.52
C SER A 242 88.57 35.90 -45.58
N VAL A 243 89.84 35.53 -45.45
CA VAL A 243 90.31 34.13 -45.53
C VAL A 243 90.60 33.58 -44.14
N THR A 244 91.33 34.33 -43.32
CA THR A 244 91.82 33.87 -42.00
C THR A 244 90.89 34.26 -40.85
N GLY A 245 89.96 35.20 -41.06
CA GLY A 245 89.01 35.68 -40.04
C GLY A 245 89.65 36.50 -38.91
N LYS A 246 90.96 36.75 -38.98
CA LYS A 246 91.70 37.54 -37.98
C LYS A 246 91.22 38.98 -38.01
N LYS A 247 91.08 39.58 -36.82
CA LYS A 247 90.74 41.00 -36.67
C LYS A 247 91.87 41.85 -37.23
N ILE A 248 91.51 42.82 -38.05
CA ILE A 248 92.43 43.82 -38.59
C ILE A 248 92.12 45.15 -37.91
N ASN A 249 93.18 45.84 -37.46
CA ASN A 249 93.04 47.19 -36.95
C ASN A 249 92.93 48.13 -38.14
N ILE A 250 91.86 48.91 -38.14
CA ILE A 250 91.54 49.91 -39.14
C ILE A 250 91.23 51.22 -38.41
N ASP A 251 91.32 52.33 -39.14
CA ASP A 251 90.74 53.60 -38.71
C ASP A 251 89.42 53.78 -39.45
N ASP A 252 88.32 53.83 -38.71
CA ASP A 252 86.96 53.87 -39.25
C ASP A 252 86.23 55.16 -38.87
N TYR A 253 85.43 55.67 -39.81
CA TYR A 253 84.55 56.81 -39.60
C TYR A 253 83.19 56.52 -40.23
N ALA A 254 82.15 56.50 -39.40
CA ALA A 254 80.78 56.25 -39.83
C ALA A 254 79.92 57.51 -39.69
N THR A 255 79.17 57.81 -40.75
CA THR A 255 78.05 58.77 -40.73
C THR A 255 76.76 58.02 -41.03
N ASN A 256 75.61 58.69 -40.92
CA ASN A 256 74.33 58.11 -41.32
C ASN A 256 74.25 57.74 -42.82
N GLN A 257 75.12 58.26 -43.69
CA GLN A 257 75.05 58.03 -45.14
C GLN A 257 76.21 57.22 -45.68
N THR A 258 77.41 57.35 -45.11
CA THR A 258 78.63 56.69 -45.60
C THR A 258 79.49 56.17 -44.47
N ILE A 259 80.23 55.10 -44.75
CA ILE A 259 81.29 54.57 -43.90
C ILE A 259 82.60 54.67 -44.67
N GLU A 260 83.59 55.27 -44.02
CA GLU A 260 84.96 55.38 -44.49
C GLU A 260 85.87 54.45 -43.66
N ILE A 261 86.69 53.67 -44.35
CA ILE A 261 87.66 52.76 -43.76
C ILE A 261 89.04 53.12 -44.28
N LYS A 262 89.98 53.41 -43.39
CA LYS A 262 91.39 53.63 -43.68
C LYS A 262 92.23 52.49 -43.13
N MET A 263 93.00 51.89 -44.02
CA MET A 263 93.92 50.81 -43.69
C MET A 263 95.20 51.36 -43.07
N LEU A 264 95.64 50.77 -41.97
CA LEU A 264 96.87 51.16 -41.25
C LEU A 264 98.13 50.41 -41.74
N GLY A 265 98.00 49.52 -42.73
CA GLY A 265 99.10 48.75 -43.32
C GLY A 265 98.70 48.00 -44.59
N ASP A 266 99.67 47.32 -45.21
CA ASP A 266 99.48 46.58 -46.46
C ASP A 266 98.62 45.32 -46.27
N LEU A 267 97.80 45.02 -47.28
CA LEU A 267 96.87 43.90 -47.26
C LEU A 267 97.30 42.73 -48.15
N ALA A 268 97.23 41.53 -47.58
CA ALA A 268 97.44 40.28 -48.33
C ALA A 268 96.14 39.74 -48.94
N ASN A 269 95.00 39.96 -48.28
CA ASN A 269 93.68 39.46 -48.70
C ASN A 269 92.61 40.57 -48.59
N PRO A 270 91.46 40.43 -49.26
CA PRO A 270 90.30 41.27 -49.00
C PRO A 270 89.82 41.17 -47.55
N ILE A 271 89.08 42.18 -47.08
CA ILE A 271 88.57 42.30 -45.71
C ILE A 271 87.05 42.31 -45.75
N ASN A 272 86.43 41.55 -44.85
CA ASN A 272 85.01 41.67 -44.54
C ASN A 272 84.84 42.72 -43.44
N ILE A 273 84.15 43.80 -43.77
CA ILE A 273 83.71 44.83 -42.84
C ILE A 273 82.33 44.45 -42.37
N LEU A 274 82.25 43.95 -41.13
CA LEU A 274 80.98 43.72 -40.45
C LEU A 274 80.55 45.01 -39.76
N ILE A 275 79.36 45.48 -40.10
CA ILE A 275 78.75 46.70 -39.57
C ILE A 275 77.53 46.26 -38.78
N LEU A 276 77.54 46.55 -37.49
CA LEU A 276 76.47 46.20 -36.57
C LEU A 276 75.78 47.48 -36.12
N LYS A 277 74.46 47.58 -36.30
CA LYS A 277 73.67 48.69 -35.78
C LYS A 277 73.63 48.59 -34.26
N VAL A 278 74.09 49.62 -33.57
CA VAL A 278 73.94 49.72 -32.11
C VAL A 278 72.55 50.26 -31.84
N LYS A 279 71.73 49.50 -31.14
CA LYS A 279 70.44 49.99 -30.67
C LYS A 279 70.69 51.06 -29.60
N PRO A 280 70.04 52.23 -29.68
CA PRO A 280 70.06 53.23 -28.62
C PRO A 280 69.43 52.71 -27.32
#